data_AF-A0A1G6VVV6-F1
#
_entry.id   AF-A0A1G6VVV6-F1
#
_cell.length_a   1.000
_cell.length_b   1.000
_cell.length_c   1.000
_cell.angle_alpha   90.00
_cell.angle_beta   90.00
_cell.angle_gamma   90.00
#
_symmetry.space_group_name_H-M   'P 1'
#
loop_
_entity.id
_entity.type
_entity.pdbx_description
1 polymer ?
#
loop_
_entity_poly.entity_id
_entity_poly.type
_entity_poly.pdbx_seq_one_letter_code
_entity_poly.pdbx_strand_id
1 'polypeptide(L)'
;MLAWGEMEFPNRKAGGKPTYTSFAVKLETSTGERTLQGEGLKDVLASTGCKIGDRVAVKRLHKEKVPAFDKKTGRPLMDRDTGLQKLWDRWVWQINLVH
;
A
#
# COMPACT_ATOMS: atom_id res chain seq x y z
N MET A 1 -0.27 0.03 -17.23
CA MET A 1 0.45 0.25 -15.95
C MET A 1 1.81 0.81 -16.31
N LEU A 2 2.21 1.93 -15.71
CA LEU A 2 3.44 2.63 -16.09
C LEU A 2 4.65 2.20 -15.24
N ALA A 3 4.48 2.14 -13.92
CA ALA A 3 5.53 1.75 -12.98
C ALA A 3 4.93 1.32 -11.63
N TRP A 4 5.73 0.63 -10.82
CA TRP A 4 5.41 0.32 -9.44
C TRP A 4 6.69 0.22 -8.61
N GLY A 5 6.59 0.47 -7.31
CA GLY A 5 7.74 0.41 -6.41
C GLY A 5 7.57 1.28 -5.17
N GLU A 6 8.60 1.29 -4.33
CA GLU A 6 8.71 2.22 -3.20
C GLU A 6 8.93 3.64 -3.71
N MET A 7 8.10 4.59 -3.28
CA MET A 7 8.17 6.00 -3.67
C MET A 7 8.09 6.90 -2.44
N GLU A 8 8.65 8.10 -2.55
CA GLU A 8 8.61 9.11 -1.50
C GLU A 8 7.36 10.01 -1.64
N PHE A 9 6.68 10.24 -0.52
CA PHE A 9 5.48 11.06 -0.44
C PHE A 9 5.62 12.15 0.63
N PRO A 10 5.05 13.34 0.43
CA PRO A 10 5.05 14.40 1.43
C PRO A 10 4.23 13.96 2.65
N ASN A 11 4.80 14.15 3.83
CA ASN A 11 4.13 13.88 5.10
C ASN A 11 3.53 15.18 5.64
N ARG A 12 2.22 15.17 5.91
CA ARG A 12 1.50 16.34 6.45
C ARG A 12 1.40 16.35 7.97
N LYS A 13 1.97 15.37 8.66
CA LYS A 13 1.93 15.29 10.12
C LYS A 13 2.86 16.34 10.73
N ALA A 14 2.29 17.27 11.50
CA ALA A 14 3.05 18.28 12.24
C ALA A 14 4.10 17.63 13.17
N GLY A 15 5.34 18.12 13.12
CA GLY A 15 6.47 17.59 13.88
C GLY A 15 7.03 16.23 13.40
N GLY A 16 6.51 15.70 12.29
CA GLY A 16 7.04 14.48 11.65
C GLY A 16 8.18 14.78 10.66
N LYS A 17 8.80 13.71 10.13
CA LYS A 17 9.68 13.82 8.96
C LYS A 17 8.91 14.45 7.78
N PRO A 18 9.55 15.27 6.93
CA PRO A 18 8.89 15.97 5.81
C PRO A 18 8.33 15.01 4.77
N THR A 19 8.91 13.82 4.66
CA THR A 19 8.53 12.79 3.71
C THR A 19 8.48 11.41 4.36
N TYR A 20 7.83 10.47 3.68
CA TYR A 20 7.83 9.06 4.03
C TYR A 20 7.79 8.19 2.77
N THR A 21 8.34 6.99 2.88
CA THR A 21 8.39 6.02 1.78
C THR A 21 7.22 5.04 1.87
N SER A 22 6.62 4.73 0.72
CA SER A 22 5.53 3.76 0.62
C SER A 22 5.46 3.14 -0.78
N PHE A 23 5.03 1.89 -0.87
CA PHE A 23 4.77 1.25 -2.15
C PHE A 23 3.62 1.92 -2.89
N ALA A 24 3.81 2.13 -4.19
CA ALA A 24 2.82 2.74 -5.06
C ALA A 24 2.83 2.15 -6.47
N VAL A 25 1.71 2.32 -7.16
CA VAL A 25 1.50 1.94 -8.57
C VAL A 25 1.14 3.20 -9.35
N LYS A 26 1.84 3.44 -10.45
CA LYS A 26 1.54 4.49 -11.43
C LYS A 26 0.76 3.90 -12.60
N LEU A 27 -0.37 4.51 -12.89
CA LEU A 27 -1.30 4.12 -13.94
C LEU A 27 -1.45 5.27 -14.93
N GLU A 28 -1.53 4.94 -16.20
CA GLU A 28 -2.06 5.84 -17.22
C GLU A 28 -3.58 5.67 -17.23
N THR A 29 -4.32 6.76 -17.07
CA THR A 29 -5.77 6.81 -17.22
C THR A 29 -6.14 7.75 -18.37
N SER A 30 -7.41 7.73 -18.79
CA SER A 30 -7.93 8.67 -19.80
C SER A 30 -7.80 10.14 -19.40
N THR A 31 -7.58 10.42 -18.11
CA THR A 31 -7.40 11.76 -17.54
C THR A 31 -5.94 12.07 -17.21
N GLY A 32 -4.99 11.24 -17.66
CA GLY A 32 -3.56 11.38 -17.40
C GLY A 32 -3.01 10.37 -16.39
N GLU A 33 -1.82 10.66 -15.86
CA GLU A 33 -1.17 9.76 -14.90
C GLU A 33 -1.81 9.83 -13.51
N ARG A 34 -2.04 8.67 -12.90
CA ARG A 34 -2.52 8.54 -11.53
C ARG A 34 -1.60 7.64 -10.72
N THR A 35 -1.17 8.14 -9.56
CA THR A 35 -0.41 7.35 -8.58
C THR A 35 -1.34 6.86 -7.48
N LEU A 36 -1.38 5.55 -7.28
CA LEU A 36 -2.08 4.90 -6.16
C LEU A 36 -1.05 4.41 -5.16
N GLN A 37 -1.20 4.82 -3.90
CA GLN A 37 -0.27 4.50 -2.82
C GLN A 37 -1.01 3.75 -1.71
N GLY A 38 -0.36 2.75 -1.11
CA GLY A 38 -0.84 2.12 0.10
C GLY A 38 -0.27 0.73 0.37
N GLU A 39 -0.19 0.38 1.65
CA GLU A 39 0.09 -1.00 2.08
C GLU A 39 -0.98 -1.95 1.49
N GLY A 40 -0.55 -3.15 1.09
CA GLY A 40 -1.37 -4.16 0.41
C GLY A 40 -1.31 -4.12 -1.12
N LEU A 41 -0.92 -2.99 -1.75
CA LEU A 41 -0.76 -2.94 -3.22
C LEU A 41 0.30 -3.91 -3.73
N LYS A 42 1.43 -4.01 -3.01
CA LYS A 42 2.51 -4.93 -3.37
C LYS A 42 2.06 -6.39 -3.36
N ASP A 43 1.29 -6.78 -2.34
CA ASP A 43 0.81 -8.14 -2.16
C ASP A 43 -0.14 -8.55 -3.30
N VAL A 44 -1.06 -7.65 -3.66
CA VAL A 44 -2.02 -7.88 -4.74
C VAL A 44 -1.35 -7.87 -6.10
N LEU A 45 -0.39 -6.97 -6.32
CA LEU A 45 0.39 -6.93 -7.56
C LEU A 45 1.21 -8.21 -7.75
N ALA A 46 1.82 -8.72 -6.68
CA ALA A 46 2.59 -9.95 -6.70
C ALA A 46 1.70 -11.17 -6.98
N SER A 47 0.48 -11.21 -6.44
CA SER A 47 -0.43 -12.34 -6.64
C SER A 47 -1.10 -12.35 -8.01
N THR A 48 -1.34 -11.18 -8.63
CA THR A 48 -1.97 -11.10 -9.95
C THR A 48 -1.00 -11.32 -11.11
N GLY A 49 0.32 -11.23 -10.87
CA GLY A 49 1.35 -11.43 -11.89
C GLY A 49 1.38 -10.35 -12.98
N CYS A 50 0.76 -9.19 -12.73
CA CYS A 50 0.73 -8.08 -13.67
C CYS A 50 2.14 -7.52 -13.93
N LYS A 51 2.36 -7.07 -15.16
CA LYS A 51 3.61 -6.51 -15.65
C LYS A 51 3.45 -5.04 -16.02
N ILE A 52 4.58 -4.33 -16.09
CA ILE A 52 4.62 -2.99 -16.67
C ILE A 52 4.17 -3.09 -18.14
N GLY A 53 3.33 -2.16 -18.57
CA GLY A 53 2.66 -2.18 -19.88
C GLY A 53 1.24 -2.73 -19.83
N ASP A 54 0.89 -3.58 -18.86
CA ASP A 54 -0.44 -4.20 -18.81
C ASP A 54 -1.54 -3.17 -18.56
N ARG A 55 -2.67 -3.31 -19.25
CA ARG A 55 -3.90 -2.59 -18.91
C ARG A 55 -4.51 -3.25 -17.68
N VAL A 56 -4.69 -2.47 -16.62
CA VAL A 56 -5.22 -2.97 -15.34
C VAL A 56 -6.31 -2.07 -14.81
N ALA A 57 -7.28 -2.67 -14.15
CA ALA A 57 -8.22 -1.99 -13.27
C ALA A 57 -7.73 -2.16 -11.82
N VAL A 58 -7.48 -1.04 -11.14
CA VAL A 58 -7.07 -1.05 -9.71
C VAL A 58 -8.17 -0.42 -8.87
N LYS A 59 -8.65 -1.15 -7.87
CA LYS A 59 -9.73 -0.72 -6.99
C LYS A 59 -9.31 -0.83 -5.52
N ARG A 60 -9.59 0.22 -4.75
CA ARG A 60 -9.48 0.19 -3.28
C ARG A 60 -10.81 -0.32 -2.72
N LEU A 61 -10.78 -1.39 -1.92
CA LEU A 61 -11.98 -2.04 -1.43
C LEU A 61 -12.42 -1.48 -0.07
N HIS A 62 -11.80 -1.95 1.01
CA HIS A 62 -12.10 -1.58 2.38
C HIS A 62 -10.84 -1.63 3.23
N LYS A 63 -10.94 -1.22 4.49
CA LYS A 63 -9.87 -1.41 5.47
C LYS A 63 -10.14 -2.67 6.26
N GLU A 64 -9.09 -3.44 6.52
CA GLU A 64 -9.13 -4.58 7.44
C GLU A 64 -8.12 -4.39 8.57
N LYS A 65 -8.36 -5.08 9.68
CA LYS A 65 -7.43 -5.10 10.82
C LYS A 65 -6.40 -6.19 10.61
N VAL A 66 -5.13 -5.81 10.47
CA VAL A 66 -4.00 -6.75 10.36
C VAL A 66 -3.09 -6.68 11.58
N PRO A 67 -2.44 -7.79 11.97
CA PRO A 67 -1.48 -7.78 13.06
C PRO A 67 -0.35 -6.78 12.79
N ALA A 68 -0.09 -5.91 13.76
CA ALA A 68 0.93 -4.89 13.66
C ALA A 68 2.30 -5.47 14.00
N PHE A 69 3.29 -5.17 13.16
CA PHE A 69 4.68 -5.57 13.36
C PHE A 69 5.59 -4.35 13.32
N ASP A 70 6.63 -4.37 14.15
CA ASP A 70 7.66 -3.35 14.10
C ASP A 70 8.45 -3.47 12.79
N LYS A 71 8.49 -2.39 12.00
CA LYS A 71 9.09 -2.41 10.66
C LYS A 71 10.60 -2.68 10.67
N LYS A 72 11.31 -2.45 11.79
CA LYS A 72 12.76 -2.66 11.88
C LYS A 72 13.10 -4.08 12.34
N THR A 73 12.35 -4.61 13.30
CA THR A 73 12.66 -5.88 13.98
C THR A 73 11.78 -7.03 13.53
N GLY A 74 10.67 -6.75 12.84
CA GLY A 74 9.67 -7.74 12.44
C GLY A 74 8.89 -8.35 13.60
N ARG A 75 9.04 -7.84 14.82
CA ARG A 75 8.38 -8.39 16.02
C ARG A 75 6.93 -7.88 16.14
N PRO A 76 6.00 -8.70 16.66
CA PRO A 76 4.66 -8.26 17.02
C PRO A 76 4.69 -7.01 17.90
N LEU A 77 3.91 -5.99 17.54
CA LEU A 77 3.68 -4.84 18.41
C LEU A 77 2.57 -5.18 19.40
N MET A 78 2.90 -5.26 20.69
CA MET A 78 1.96 -5.61 21.74
C MET A 78 1.33 -4.35 22.36
N ASP A 79 0.06 -4.44 22.70
CA ASP A 79 -0.63 -3.48 23.54
C ASP A 79 -0.24 -3.70 25.01
N ARG A 80 0.13 -2.62 25.69
CA ARG A 80 0.72 -2.73 27.04
C ARG A 80 -0.32 -3.04 28.10
N ASP A 81 -1.56 -2.59 27.91
CA ASP A 81 -2.61 -2.71 28.91
C ASP A 81 -3.33 -4.05 28.80
N THR A 82 -3.57 -4.50 27.57
CA THR A 82 -4.30 -5.76 27.30
C THR A 82 -3.39 -6.97 27.08
N GLY A 83 -2.10 -6.76 26.78
CA GLY A 83 -1.17 -7.83 26.41
C GLY A 83 -1.46 -8.48 25.06
N LEU A 84 -2.43 -7.97 24.28
CA LEU A 84 -2.77 -8.48 22.95
C LEU A 84 -1.91 -7.83 21.86
N GLN A 85 -1.76 -8.48 20.72
CA GLN A 85 -1.09 -7.87 19.58
C GLN A 85 -1.95 -6.71 19.04
N LYS A 86 -1.33 -5.55 18.82
CA LYS A 86 -1.97 -4.40 18.19
C LYS A 86 -2.37 -4.75 16.76
N LEU A 87 -3.50 -4.18 16.33
CA LEU A 87 -3.96 -4.29 14.95
C LEU A 87 -3.86 -2.93 14.27
N TRP A 88 -3.43 -2.94 13.01
CA TRP A 88 -3.41 -1.76 12.15
C TRP A 88 -4.48 -1.85 11.07
N ASP A 89 -4.96 -0.68 10.63
CA ASP A 89 -5.81 -0.60 9.46
C ASP A 89 -4.95 -0.72 8.19
N ARG A 90 -5.15 -1.79 7.43
CA ARG A 90 -4.57 -1.97 6.10
C ARG A 90 -5.66 -1.79 5.05
N TRP A 91 -5.36 -1.07 3.96
CA TRP A 91 -6.26 -1.03 2.81
C TRP A 91 -6.16 -2.33 2.02
N VAL A 92 -7.31 -2.95 1.74
CA VAL A 92 -7.43 -4.06 0.81
C VAL A 92 -7.58 -3.51 -0.60
N TRP A 93 -6.78 -4.04 -1.52
CA TRP A 93 -6.76 -3.64 -2.92
C TRP A 93 -7.17 -4.81 -3.81
N GLN A 94 -7.66 -4.48 -4.99
CA GLN A 94 -7.90 -5.43 -6.06
C GLN A 94 -7.25 -4.89 -7.33
N ILE A 95 -6.52 -5.75 -8.04
CA ILE A 95 -5.94 -5.46 -9.35
C ILE A 95 -6.43 -6.55 -10.29
N ASN A 96 -7.04 -6.16 -11.41
CA ASN A 96 -7.46 -7.09 -12.45
C ASN A 96 -6.83 -6.66 -13.78
N LEU A 97 -6.40 -7.64 -14.59
CA LEU A 97 -6.04 -7.39 -15.99
C LEU A 97 -7.30 -7.03 -16.79
N VAL A 98 -7.14 -6.08 -17.71
CA VAL A 98 -8.18 -5.67 -18.64
C VAL A 98 -7.67 -6.00 -20.05
N HIS A 99 -8.41 -6.87 -20.73
CA HIS A 99 -8.14 -7.25 -22.12
C HIS A 99 -8.85 -6.30 -23.09
#